data_AF-A0A4U5U5J3-F1
#
_entry.id   AF-A0A4U5U5J3-F1
#
_cell.length_a   1.000
_cell.length_b   1.000
_cell.length_c   1.000
_cell.angle_alpha   90.00
_cell.angle_beta   90.00
_cell.angle_gamma   90.00
#
_symmetry.space_group_name_H-M   'P 1'
#
loop_
_entity.id
_entity.type
_entity.pdbx_description
1 polymer ?
#
loop_
_entity_poly.entity_id
_entity_poly.type
_entity_poly.pdbx_seq_one_letter_code
_entity_poly.pdbx_strand_id
1 'polypeptide(L)' 'MKFPEKKPLGVAYIDECATQMHYCQSNTACVNLPGSHRCDCLPGFIRVDEYSCTAENRNEHFPNDLLIFETHTATD' A
#
# COMPACT_ATOMS: atom_id res chain seq x y z
N MET A 1 8.84 37.29 19.46
CA MET A 1 7.46 36.83 19.19
C MET A 1 7.49 35.31 19.18
N LYS A 2 6.92 34.68 20.21
CA LYS A 2 6.81 33.22 20.27
C LYS A 2 5.52 32.90 19.53
N PHE A 3 5.61 32.31 18.34
CA PHE A 3 4.44 31.78 17.66
C PHE A 3 3.80 30.78 18.63
N PRO A 4 2.52 30.93 19.02
CA PRO A 4 1.87 29.90 19.81
C PRO A 4 1.95 28.64 18.97
N GLU A 5 2.50 27.56 19.53
CA GLU A 5 2.56 26.27 18.84
C GLU A 5 1.13 25.94 18.42
N LYS A 6 0.85 26.06 17.11
CA LYS A 6 -0.46 25.76 16.56
C LYS A 6 -0.67 24.28 16.85
N LYS A 7 -1.39 23.97 17.92
CA LYS A 7 -1.96 22.65 18.15
C LYS A 7 -2.61 22.27 16.83
N PRO A 8 -2.18 21.20 16.13
CA PRO A 8 -2.71 20.91 14.82
C PRO A 8 -4.22 20.78 14.99
N LEU A 9 -4.95 21.63 14.28
CA LEU A 9 -6.41 21.67 14.26
C LEU A 9 -6.87 20.24 13.99
N GLY A 10 -7.49 19.57 14.97
CA GLY A 10 -7.67 18.11 15.03
C GLY A 10 -7.78 17.45 13.66
N VAL A 11 -6.65 16.92 13.16
CA VAL A 11 -6.62 16.28 11.84
C VAL A 11 -7.06 14.83 12.00
N ALA A 12 -8.35 14.68 12.27
CA ALA A 12 -9.11 13.47 12.08
C ALA A 12 -10.55 13.95 12.00
N TYR A 13 -11.25 13.66 10.91
CA TYR A 13 -12.69 13.98 10.91
C TYR A 13 -13.57 12.74 10.76
N ILE A 14 -13.10 11.69 10.09
CA ILE A 14 -13.74 10.38 10.12
C ILE A 14 -12.66 9.32 9.93
N ASP A 15 -12.84 8.15 10.53
CA ASP A 15 -12.00 6.98 10.24
C ASP A 15 -12.77 6.11 9.25
N GLU A 16 -12.52 6.33 7.96
CA GLU A 16 -13.22 5.59 6.90
C GLU A 16 -12.97 4.09 6.99
N CYS A 17 -11.82 3.67 7.53
CA CYS A 17 -11.50 2.25 7.77
C CYS A 17 -12.38 1.64 8.85
N ALA A 18 -12.59 2.35 9.97
CA ALA A 18 -13.44 1.89 11.05
C ALA A 18 -14.94 1.93 10.71
N THR A 19 -15.36 2.91 9.89
CA THR A 19 -16.76 3.04 9.44
C THR A 19 -17.08 2.20 8.19
N GLN A 20 -16.07 1.57 7.59
CA GLN A 20 -16.16 0.88 6.30
C GLN A 20 -16.65 1.80 5.15
N MET A 21 -16.40 3.11 5.27
CA MET A 21 -16.74 4.13 4.27
C MET A 21 -15.55 4.43 3.35
N HIS A 22 -14.88 3.39 2.86
CA HIS A 22 -13.73 3.48 1.96
C HIS A 22 -13.97 2.66 0.68
N TYR A 23 -13.16 2.92 -0.36
CA TYR A 23 -13.26 2.21 -1.65
C TYR A 23 -12.20 1.11 -1.82
N CYS A 24 -11.40 0.83 -0.79
CA CYS A 24 -10.42 -0.26 -0.81
C CYS A 24 -11.06 -1.60 -1.22
N GLN A 25 -10.48 -2.22 -2.25
CA GLN A 25 -10.95 -3.48 -2.83
C GLN A 25 -10.33 -4.70 -2.13
N SER A 26 -10.69 -5.89 -2.59
CA SER A 26 -10.07 -7.14 -2.15
C SER A 26 -8.54 -7.11 -2.21
N ASN A 27 -7.90 -7.87 -1.32
CA ASN A 27 -6.44 -7.98 -1.19
C ASN A 27 -5.74 -6.69 -0.75
N THR A 28 -6.49 -5.78 -0.12
CA THR A 28 -5.95 -4.55 0.46
C THR A 28 -6.24 -4.47 1.97
N ALA A 29 -5.45 -3.68 2.67
CA ALA A 29 -5.67 -3.22 4.02
C ALA A 29 -5.90 -1.70 4.01
N CYS A 30 -7.02 -1.25 4.57
CA CYS A 30 -7.31 0.17 4.72
C CYS A 30 -6.43 0.76 5.82
N VAL A 31 -5.78 1.89 5.54
CA VAL A 31 -4.99 2.66 6.50
C VAL A 31 -5.56 4.07 6.60
N ASN A 32 -6.08 4.38 7.78
CA ASN A 32 -6.61 5.69 8.10
C ASN A 32 -5.48 6.73 8.16
N LEU A 33 -5.69 7.90 7.56
CA LEU A 33 -4.76 9.01 7.54
C LEU A 33 -5.45 10.27 8.06
N PRO A 34 -4.68 11.23 8.61
CA PRO A 34 -5.23 12.53 8.97
C PRO A 34 -5.87 13.24 7.75
N GLY A 35 -7.20 13.22 7.68
CA GLY A 35 -7.98 13.85 6.61
C GLY A 35 -8.14 13.03 5.32
N SER A 36 -7.77 11.75 5.30
CA SER A 36 -7.94 10.84 4.17
C SER A 36 -7.80 9.37 4.60
N HIS A 37 -7.81 8.44 3.65
CA HIS A 37 -7.38 7.05 3.84
C HIS A 37 -6.52 6.61 2.66
N ARG A 38 -5.83 5.47 2.81
CA ARG A 38 -5.19 4.78 1.68
C ARG A 38 -5.42 3.28 1.78
N CYS A 39 -5.25 2.57 0.67
CA CYS A 39 -5.36 1.12 0.60
C CYS A 39 -3.98 0.53 0.31
N ASP A 40 -3.42 -0.23 1.26
CA ASP A 40 -2.12 -0.91 1.13
C ASP A 40 -2.33 -2.37 0.70
N CYS A 41 -1.48 -2.90 -0.19
CA CYS A 41 -1.61 -4.30 -0.60
C CYS A 41 -1.22 -5.26 0.53
N LEU A 42 -1.93 -6.38 0.64
CA LEU A 42 -1.50 -7.48 1.49
C LEU A 42 -0.20 -8.12 0.97
N PRO A 43 0.60 -8.78 1.82
CA PRO A 43 1.82 -9.46 1.38
C PRO A 43 1.54 -10.44 0.22
N GLY A 44 2.35 -10.36 -0.84
CA GLY A 44 2.20 -11.19 -2.05
C GLY A 44 1.25 -10.63 -3.11
N PHE A 45 0.70 -9.43 -2.89
CA PHE A 45 -0.14 -8.72 -3.87
C PHE A 45 0.52 -7.42 -4.33
N ILE A 46 0.32 -7.07 -5.60
CA ILE A 46 0.83 -5.85 -6.25
C ILE A 46 -0.30 -4.85 -6.42
N ARG A 47 0.05 -3.58 -6.27
CA ARG A 47 -0.83 -2.47 -6.58
C ARG A 47 -1.13 -2.42 -8.08
N VAL A 48 -2.41 -2.44 -8.44
CA VAL A 48 -2.88 -2.15 -9.81
C VAL A 48 -3.30 -0.69 -9.93
N ASP A 49 -4.01 -0.19 -8.92
CA ASP A 49 -4.45 1.20 -8.81
C ASP A 49 -4.48 1.67 -7.33
N GLU A 50 -5.03 2.85 -7.07
CA GLU A 50 -5.09 3.43 -5.72
C GLU A 50 -5.86 2.57 -4.71
N TYR A 51 -6.82 1.77 -5.17
CA TYR A 51 -7.76 1.00 -4.33
C TYR A 51 -7.62 -0.52 -4.46
N SER A 52 -6.90 -1.02 -5.47
CA SER A 52 -6.93 -2.43 -5.87
C SER A 52 -5.55 -3.08 -5.94
N CYS A 53 -5.48 -4.35 -5.50
CA CYS A 53 -4.30 -5.18 -5.63
C CYS A 53 -4.61 -6.57 -6.21
N THR A 54 -3.69 -7.09 -7.03
CA THR A 54 -3.77 -8.42 -7.65
C THR A 54 -2.61 -9.29 -7.19
N ALA A 55 -2.81 -10.61 -7.21
CA ALA A 55 -1.74 -11.53 -6.86
C ALA A 55 -0.58 -11.33 -7.83
N GLU A 56 0.65 -11.37 -7.30
CA GLU A 56 1.85 -11.57 -8.10
C GLU A 56 1.70 -12.90 -8.86
N ASN A 57 1.19 -12.86 -10.09
CA ASN A 57 1.47 -13.92 -11.03
C ASN A 57 2.97 -13.83 -11.27
N ARG A 58 3.74 -14.76 -10.69
CA ARG A 58 5.21 -14.86 -10.79
C ARG A 58 5.76 -14.86 -12.24
N ASN A 59 4.90 -14.76 -13.25
CA ASN A 59 5.21 -14.74 -14.68
C ASN A 59 4.90 -13.41 -15.39
N GLU A 60 4.42 -12.36 -14.71
CA GLU A 60 4.04 -11.08 -15.36
C GLU A 60 4.68 -9.85 -14.70
N HIS A 61 5.86 -10.00 -14.09
CA HIS A 61 6.71 -8.86 -13.75
C HIS A 61 7.82 -8.74 -14.80
N PHE A 62 7.76 -7.68 -15.59
CA PHE A 62 8.88 -7.25 -16.44
C PHE A 62 10.13 -7.11 -15.57
N PRO A 63 11.16 -7.95 -15.73
CA PRO A 63 12.31 -7.92 -14.85
C PRO A 63 13.20 -6.76 -15.27
N ASN A 64 13.12 -5.63 -14.56
CA ASN A 64 14.24 -4.71 -14.49
C ASN A 64 14.87 -4.63 -13.09
N ASP A 65 14.35 -5.37 -12.11
CA ASP A 65 15.12 -5.71 -10.91
C ASP A 65 15.85 -7.04 -11.16
N LEU A 66 17.05 -6.90 -11.71
CA LEU A 66 18.10 -7.92 -11.72
C LEU A 66 18.49 -8.24 -10.27
N LEU A 67 17.64 -8.95 -9.54
CA LEU A 67 18.07 -9.72 -8.39
C LEU A 67 18.68 -11.01 -8.94
N ILE A 68 20.00 -10.97 -9.07
CA ILE A 68 20.90 -12.12 -9.18
C ILE A 68 20.62 -13.11 -8.03
N PHE A 69 19.56 -13.91 -8.15
CA PHE A 69 19.53 -15.23 -7.54
C PHE A 69 20.42 -16.12 -8.39
N GLU A 70 21.71 -16.07 -8.08
CA GLU A 70 22.66 -17.05 -8.59
C GLU A 70 22.20 -18.47 -8.27
N THR A 71 22.58 -19.38 -9.17
CA THR A 71 22.56 -20.85 -9.07
C THR A 71 21.29 -21.57 -9.52
N HIS A 72 20.87 -21.35 -10.78
CA HIS A 72 20.44 -22.50 -11.57
C HIS A 72 21.69 -23.31 -11.94
N THR A 73 21.77 -24.48 -11.31
CA THR A 73 22.75 -25.54 -11.52
C THR A 73 23.08 -25.74 -13.00
N ALA A 74 24.35 -25.55 -13.37
CA ALA A 74 24.89 -26.05 -14.63
C ALA A 74 24.78 -27.58 -14.62
N THR A 75 23.88 -28.12 -15.43
CA THR A 75 23.85 -29.53 -15.79
C THR A 75 24.76 -29.75 -16.99
N ASP A 76 25.81 -30.54 -16.75
CA ASP A 76 26.82 -31.17 -17.65
C ASP A 76 27.32 -30.39 -18.88
#